data_AF-A0A0F6YGM3-F1
#
_entry.id   AF-A0A0F6YGM3-F1
#
_cell.length_a   1.000
_cell.length_b   1.000
_cell.length_c   1.000
_cell.angle_alpha   90.00
_cell.angle_beta   90.00
_cell.angle_gamma   90.00
#
_symmetry.space_group_name_H-M   'P 1'
#
loop_
_entity.id
_entity.type
_entity.pdbx_description
1 polymer ?
#
loop_
_entity_poly.entity_id
_entity_poly.type
_entity_poly.pdbx_seq_one_letter_code
_entity_poly.pdbx_strand_id
1 'polypeptide(L)'
;MLQRRAGLRAHQRDRARPAARSARRAARGTTWRAGCTGSARMHEGPVFAIVSRAIEVAGVAIIVVGIVIACAQFAQHVVAHRPDAYGELRRALGRSLLLGLELLVAADIVSTVALEPTFESLGVLAILVVIRTFLSWALELETEGRWPWQRRGRAEQHSAPGWVSAGDAAARS
;
A
#
# COMPACT_ATOMS: atom_id res chain seq x y z
N MET A 1 21.25 38.49 58.92
CA MET A 1 20.48 38.82 57.70
C MET A 1 20.48 40.33 57.52
N LEU A 2 21.22 40.86 56.53
CA LEU A 2 20.97 42.13 55.81
C LEU A 2 22.15 42.43 54.88
N GLN A 3 21.88 42.38 53.58
CA GLN A 3 22.75 42.88 52.50
C GLN A 3 23.00 44.39 52.66
N ARG A 4 24.19 44.88 52.29
CA ARG A 4 24.35 46.10 51.46
C ARG A 4 25.79 46.47 51.10
N ARG A 5 25.92 46.95 49.85
CA ARG A 5 26.87 47.96 49.31
C ARG A 5 28.30 47.50 49.04
N ALA A 6 28.72 47.34 47.78
CA ALA A 6 28.96 48.36 46.75
C ALA A 6 30.29 49.12 46.92
N GLY A 7 31.22 48.82 46.01
CA GLY A 7 32.01 49.82 45.30
C GLY A 7 33.32 50.27 45.93
N LEU A 8 34.45 49.94 45.27
CA LEU A 8 35.64 50.80 45.09
C LEU A 8 36.56 50.08 44.07
N ARG A 9 36.39 50.36 42.77
CA ARG A 9 37.22 51.32 42.01
C ARG A 9 38.72 50.97 42.03
N ALA A 10 39.15 50.14 41.09
CA ALA A 10 40.48 50.27 40.48
C ALA A 10 40.28 50.89 39.09
N HIS A 11 40.35 52.21 39.10
CA HIS A 11 40.03 53.11 38.01
C HIS A 11 41.34 53.50 37.30
N GLN A 12 41.50 52.95 36.09
CA GLN A 12 41.88 53.70 34.90
C GLN A 12 43.36 54.06 34.67
N ARG A 13 43.63 54.21 33.37
CA ARG A 13 44.76 54.86 32.67
C ARG A 13 45.81 53.88 32.18
N ASP A 14 46.27 53.90 30.95
CA ASP A 14 45.96 54.75 29.80
C ASP A 14 46.70 54.15 28.58
N ARG A 15 46.21 54.45 27.37
CA ARG A 15 46.99 54.65 26.14
C ARG A 15 47.72 53.44 25.52
N ALA A 16 47.21 53.00 24.37
CA ALA A 16 47.67 53.53 23.07
C ALA A 16 47.02 52.79 21.88
N ARG A 17 46.31 53.54 21.05
CA ARG A 17 46.21 53.31 19.58
C ARG A 17 47.40 54.09 18.97
N PRO A 18 48.01 53.73 17.82
CA PRO A 18 47.29 53.48 16.57
C PRO A 18 47.95 52.54 15.51
N ALA A 19 47.20 52.37 14.42
CA ALA A 19 47.64 52.31 13.02
C ALA A 19 48.35 51.05 12.48
N ALA A 20 47.58 50.38 11.62
CA ALA A 20 47.93 50.08 10.22
C ALA A 20 49.16 49.20 9.95
N ARG A 21 48.88 48.01 9.40
CA ARG A 21 49.28 47.61 8.03
C ARG A 21 49.16 46.10 7.88
N SER A 22 48.17 45.66 7.10
CA SER A 22 48.43 44.85 5.91
C SER A 22 47.10 44.39 5.31
N ALA A 23 46.62 45.21 4.38
CA ALA A 23 45.90 44.68 3.25
C ALA A 23 46.82 43.67 2.55
N ARG A 24 46.53 42.37 2.70
CA ARG A 24 46.95 41.38 1.72
C ARG A 24 45.72 40.58 1.30
N ARG A 25 45.30 40.91 0.08
CA ARG A 25 44.91 39.99 -0.98
C ARG A 25 43.88 38.93 -0.58
N ALA A 26 42.63 39.16 -0.96
CA ALA A 26 42.14 38.89 -2.31
C ALA A 26 41.39 37.55 -2.28
N ALA A 27 40.08 37.66 -2.49
CA ALA A 27 39.34 36.77 -3.37
C ALA A 27 39.76 35.28 -3.30
N ARG A 28 39.50 34.65 -2.15
CA ARG A 28 39.10 33.24 -2.17
C ARG A 28 37.58 33.29 -2.33
N GLY A 29 37.12 33.50 -3.55
CA GLY A 29 36.92 32.35 -4.41
C GLY A 29 35.52 31.82 -4.15
N THR A 30 34.54 32.71 -4.23
CA THR A 30 33.18 32.40 -4.65
C THR A 30 33.26 31.79 -6.04
N THR A 31 33.56 30.50 -6.07
CA THR A 31 33.15 29.62 -7.14
C THR A 31 32.54 28.44 -6.44
N TRP A 32 31.26 28.60 -6.08
CA TRP A 32 30.36 27.46 -6.07
C TRP A 32 30.58 26.78 -7.42
N ARG A 33 31.33 25.67 -7.43
CA ARG A 33 31.38 24.78 -8.59
C ARG A 33 29.98 24.19 -8.73
N ALA A 34 29.13 24.97 -9.38
CA ALA A 34 28.20 24.44 -10.36
C ALA A 34 29.04 23.71 -11.41
N GLY A 35 28.78 22.42 -11.60
CA GLY A 35 29.61 21.49 -12.38
C GLY A 35 30.04 20.34 -11.47
N CYS A 36 29.21 19.33 -11.23
CA CYS A 36 28.72 18.41 -12.27
C CYS A 36 27.24 18.57 -12.61
N THR A 37 26.97 19.39 -13.63
CA THR A 37 25.82 19.27 -14.52
C THR A 37 26.00 18.04 -15.42
N GLY A 38 25.02 17.13 -15.43
CA GLY A 38 24.94 15.99 -16.34
C GLY A 38 25.86 14.84 -15.92
N SER A 39 25.49 13.58 -15.96
CA SER A 39 24.32 12.94 -16.53
C SER A 39 24.41 11.48 -16.08
N ALA A 40 23.93 11.17 -14.88
CA ALA A 40 23.49 9.82 -14.59
C ALA A 40 21.98 9.77 -14.82
N ARG A 41 21.55 10.16 -16.03
CA ARG A 41 20.37 9.51 -16.62
C ARG A 41 20.85 8.10 -16.89
N MET A 42 20.85 7.26 -15.85
CA MET A 42 20.94 5.82 -16.03
C MET A 42 19.85 5.50 -17.03
N HIS A 43 20.23 4.76 -18.05
CA HIS A 43 19.36 4.36 -19.14
C HIS A 43 18.32 3.41 -18.55
N GLU A 44 17.32 3.94 -17.84
CA GLU A 44 16.04 3.27 -17.62
C GLU A 44 15.63 2.80 -19.01
N GLY A 45 15.72 1.49 -19.26
CA GLY A 45 15.43 0.97 -20.59
C GLY A 45 14.01 1.42 -20.95
N PRO A 46 13.78 2.03 -22.14
CA PRO A 46 12.44 2.52 -22.49
C PRO A 46 11.38 1.41 -22.38
N VAL A 47 11.81 0.16 -22.52
CA VAL A 47 11.00 -1.04 -22.34
C VAL A 47 10.43 -1.17 -20.93
N PHE A 48 11.20 -0.92 -19.88
CA PHE A 48 10.74 -1.10 -18.49
C PHE A 48 9.62 -0.13 -18.14
N ALA A 49 9.80 1.15 -18.46
CA ALA A 49 8.80 2.18 -18.24
C ALA A 49 7.50 1.92 -19.02
N ILE A 50 7.61 1.41 -20.26
CA ILE A 50 6.45 1.04 -21.08
C ILE A 50 5.71 -0.14 -20.46
N VAL A 51 6.44 -1.20 -20.04
CA VAL A 51 5.83 -2.40 -19.46
C VAL A 51 5.15 -2.09 -18.13
N SER A 52 5.82 -1.41 -17.20
CA SER A 52 5.25 -1.03 -15.90
C SER A 52 3.97 -0.19 -16.09
N ARG A 53 4.02 0.84 -16.94
CA ARG A 53 2.87 1.69 -17.24
C ARG A 53 1.72 0.92 -17.90
N ALA A 54 2.05 -0.02 -18.80
CA ALA A 54 1.04 -0.85 -19.46
C ALA A 54 0.31 -1.75 -18.45
N ILE A 55 1.04 -2.39 -17.52
CA ILE A 55 0.43 -3.25 -16.50
C ILE A 55 -0.40 -2.42 -15.51
N GLU A 56 0.09 -1.25 -15.10
CA GLU A 56 -0.66 -0.32 -14.24
C GLU A 56 -1.99 0.09 -14.90
N VAL A 57 -1.94 0.55 -16.15
CA VAL A 57 -3.13 0.95 -16.91
C VAL A 57 -4.07 -0.23 -17.12
N ALA A 58 -3.55 -1.43 -17.42
CA ALA A 58 -4.37 -2.63 -17.57
C ALA A 58 -5.08 -3.00 -16.27
N GLY A 59 -4.39 -2.98 -15.13
CA GLY A 59 -4.97 -3.26 -13.82
C GLY A 59 -6.10 -2.28 -13.47
N VAL A 60 -5.85 -0.98 -13.66
CA VAL A 60 -6.87 0.07 -13.46
C VAL A 60 -8.05 -0.12 -14.42
N ALA A 61 -7.79 -0.43 -15.69
CA ALA A 61 -8.84 -0.64 -16.69
C ALA A 61 -9.74 -1.83 -16.32
N ILE A 62 -9.17 -2.95 -15.86
CA ILE A 62 -9.93 -4.13 -15.43
C ILE A 62 -10.85 -3.80 -14.25
N ILE A 63 -10.35 -3.05 -13.26
CA ILE A 63 -11.17 -2.61 -12.12
C ILE A 63 -12.33 -1.74 -12.59
N VAL A 64 -12.05 -0.73 -13.42
CA VAL A 64 -13.07 0.20 -13.92
C VAL A 64 -14.13 -0.56 -14.73
N VAL A 65 -13.72 -1.43 -15.65
CA VAL A 65 -14.65 -2.23 -16.46
C VAL A 65 -15.49 -3.14 -15.59
N GLY A 66 -14.89 -3.81 -14.60
CA GLY A 66 -15.61 -4.66 -13.66
C GLY A 66 -16.66 -3.90 -12.84
N ILE A 67 -16.32 -2.71 -12.35
CA ILE A 67 -17.26 -1.82 -11.65
C ILE A 67 -18.42 -1.40 -12.57
N VAL A 68 -18.12 -0.98 -13.80
CA VAL A 68 -19.14 -0.56 -14.78
C VAL A 68 -20.11 -1.70 -15.08
N ILE A 69 -19.59 -2.92 -15.31
CA ILE A 69 -20.42 -4.10 -15.57
C ILE A 69 -21.29 -4.43 -14.35
N ALA A 70 -20.71 -4.43 -13.14
CA ALA A 70 -21.44 -4.73 -11.91
C ALA A 70 -22.56 -3.70 -11.66
N CYS A 71 -22.29 -2.41 -11.87
CA CYS A 71 -23.28 -1.35 -11.77
C CYS A 71 -24.39 -1.48 -12.82
N ALA A 72 -24.05 -1.81 -14.08
CA ALA A 72 -25.03 -2.03 -15.12
C ALA A 72 -25.95 -3.21 -14.80
N GLN A 73 -25.39 -4.34 -14.34
CA GLN A 73 -26.16 -5.50 -13.90
C GLN A 73 -27.05 -5.17 -12.70
N PHE A 74 -26.54 -4.42 -11.72
CA PHE A 74 -27.33 -3.98 -10.58
C PHE A 74 -28.51 -3.10 -11.00
N ALA A 75 -28.28 -2.12 -11.88
CA ALA A 75 -29.35 -1.27 -12.40
C ALA A 75 -30.44 -2.11 -13.10
N GLN A 76 -30.04 -3.10 -13.90
CA GLN A 76 -30.98 -4.04 -14.52
C GLN A 76 -31.77 -4.85 -13.49
N HIS A 77 -31.13 -5.35 -12.43
CA HIS A 77 -31.79 -6.15 -11.38
C HIS A 77 -32.74 -5.31 -10.51
N VAL A 78 -32.40 -4.05 -10.23
CA VAL A 78 -33.27 -3.11 -9.52
C VAL A 78 -34.53 -2.80 -10.34
N VAL A 79 -34.37 -2.49 -11.63
CA VAL A 79 -35.51 -2.27 -12.53
C VAL A 79 -36.37 -3.53 -12.64
N ALA A 80 -35.75 -4.71 -12.68
CA ALA A 80 -36.44 -6.00 -12.72
C ALA A 80 -37.01 -6.47 -11.36
N HIS A 81 -36.93 -5.66 -10.29
CA HIS A 81 -37.44 -5.97 -8.94
C HIS A 81 -36.97 -7.33 -8.38
N ARG A 82 -35.73 -7.73 -8.70
CA ARG A 82 -35.17 -9.00 -8.21
C ARG A 82 -34.79 -8.88 -6.72
N PRO A 83 -35.17 -9.84 -5.86
CA PRO A 83 -34.63 -9.91 -4.51
C PRO A 83 -33.13 -10.22 -4.55
N ASP A 84 -32.35 -9.66 -3.61
CA ASP A 84 -30.88 -9.81 -3.47
C ASP A 84 -29.99 -9.08 -4.50
N ALA A 85 -30.49 -8.07 -5.22
CA ALA A 85 -29.69 -7.26 -6.15
C ALA A 85 -28.42 -6.67 -5.52
N TYR A 86 -28.49 -6.26 -4.25
CA TYR A 86 -27.34 -5.70 -3.51
C TYR A 86 -26.25 -6.74 -3.21
N GLY A 87 -26.65 -7.98 -2.85
CA GLY A 87 -25.71 -9.07 -2.63
C GLY A 87 -24.95 -9.45 -3.90
N GLU A 88 -25.63 -9.49 -5.04
CA GLU A 88 -25.01 -9.74 -6.34
C GLU A 88 -24.05 -8.64 -6.77
N LEU A 89 -24.43 -7.36 -6.60
CA LEU A 89 -23.54 -6.22 -6.83
C LEU A 89 -22.25 -6.36 -6.02
N ARG A 90 -22.35 -6.64 -4.72
CA ARG A 90 -21.18 -6.83 -3.84
C ARG A 90 -20.29 -8.00 -4.29
N ARG A 91 -20.88 -9.14 -4.64
CA ARG A 91 -20.14 -10.30 -5.14
C ARG A 91 -19.42 -9.99 -6.45
N ALA A 92 -20.06 -9.27 -7.36
CA ALA A 92 -19.45 -8.86 -8.63
C ALA A 92 -18.30 -7.87 -8.43
N LEU A 93 -18.51 -6.86 -7.57
CA LEU A 93 -17.47 -5.89 -7.22
C LEU A 93 -16.27 -6.56 -6.56
N GLY A 94 -16.48 -7.43 -5.56
CA GLY A 94 -15.40 -8.16 -4.90
C GLY A 94 -14.58 -9.01 -5.86
N ARG A 95 -15.24 -9.69 -6.82
CA ARG A 95 -14.56 -10.51 -7.83
C ARG A 95 -13.74 -9.68 -8.81
N SER A 96 -14.27 -8.55 -9.28
CA SER A 96 -13.54 -7.63 -10.16
C SER A 96 -12.35 -6.96 -9.45
N LEU A 97 -12.50 -6.62 -8.17
CA LEU A 97 -11.47 -5.97 -7.39
C LEU A 97 -10.33 -6.94 -7.07
N LEU A 98 -10.64 -8.19 -6.71
CA LEU A 98 -9.63 -9.24 -6.48
C LEU A 98 -8.77 -9.47 -7.73
N LEU A 99 -9.42 -9.60 -8.89
CA LEU A 99 -8.75 -9.85 -10.17
C LEU A 99 -7.93 -8.64 -10.63
N GLY A 100 -8.46 -7.42 -10.46
CA GLY A 100 -7.70 -6.18 -10.71
C GLY A 100 -6.49 -6.06 -9.79
N LEU A 101 -6.67 -6.31 -8.49
CA LEU A 101 -5.60 -6.25 -7.49
C LEU A 101 -4.52 -7.32 -7.71
N GLU A 102 -4.83 -8.48 -8.29
CA GLU A 102 -3.82 -9.46 -8.71
C GLU A 102 -2.88 -8.89 -9.79
N LEU A 103 -3.43 -8.20 -10.79
CA LEU A 103 -2.62 -7.52 -11.81
C LEU A 103 -1.88 -6.29 -11.24
N LEU A 104 -2.51 -5.50 -10.38
CA LEU A 104 -1.88 -4.31 -9.77
C LEU A 104 -0.71 -4.68 -8.87
N VAL A 105 -0.78 -5.80 -8.13
CA VAL A 105 0.37 -6.26 -7.34
C VAL A 105 1.53 -6.75 -8.22
N ALA A 106 1.24 -7.34 -9.38
CA ALA A 106 2.29 -7.65 -10.34
C ALA A 106 2.99 -6.37 -10.83
N ALA A 107 2.25 -5.29 -11.09
CA ALA A 107 2.81 -3.99 -11.45
C ALA A 107 3.68 -3.41 -10.33
N ASP A 108 3.21 -3.46 -9.09
CA ASP A 108 3.93 -2.93 -7.92
C ASP A 108 5.25 -3.66 -7.66
N ILE A 109 5.27 -4.99 -7.82
CA ILE A 109 6.51 -5.77 -7.69
C ILE A 109 7.50 -5.39 -8.79
N VAL A 110 7.04 -5.28 -10.04
CA VAL A 110 7.88 -4.89 -11.18
C VAL A 110 8.48 -3.49 -10.96
N SER A 111 7.66 -2.53 -10.51
CA SER A 111 8.08 -1.16 -10.21
C SER A 111 9.14 -1.11 -9.10
N THR A 112 8.97 -1.91 -8.04
CA THR A 112 9.87 -1.88 -6.87
C THR A 112 11.17 -2.65 -7.04
N VAL A 113 11.23 -3.69 -7.88
CA VAL A 113 12.48 -4.44 -8.15
C VAL A 113 13.41 -3.68 -9.11
N ALA A 114 12.88 -2.79 -9.94
CA ALA A 114 13.66 -2.08 -10.95
C ALA A 114 14.24 -0.73 -10.49
N LEU A 115 13.64 -0.11 -9.48
CA LEU A 115 14.15 1.12 -8.85
C LEU A 115 14.98 0.72 -7.63
N GLU A 116 16.19 1.24 -7.48
CA GLU A 116 17.14 0.86 -6.41
C GLU A 116 16.45 0.57 -5.06
N PRO A 117 16.64 -0.62 -4.45
CA PRO A 117 15.91 -1.00 -3.25
C PRO A 117 16.34 -0.13 -2.06
N THR A 118 15.50 0.83 -1.68
CA THR A 118 15.62 1.61 -0.43
C THR A 118 14.58 1.16 0.59
N PHE A 119 14.90 1.25 1.89
CA PHE A 119 13.96 0.91 2.96
C PHE A 119 12.68 1.77 2.94
N GLU A 120 12.75 2.99 2.41
CA GLU A 120 11.60 3.88 2.25
C GLU A 120 10.63 3.36 1.18
N SER A 121 11.14 2.95 0.02
CA SER A 121 10.34 2.34 -1.06
C SER A 121 9.68 1.03 -0.61
N LEU A 122 10.40 0.22 0.19
CA LEU A 122 9.83 -1.00 0.78
C LEU A 122 8.72 -0.71 1.80
N GLY A 123 8.79 0.42 2.52
CA GLY A 123 7.75 0.84 3.46
C GLY A 123 6.42 1.14 2.77
N VAL A 124 6.45 1.85 1.65
CA VAL A 124 5.26 2.12 0.83
C VAL A 124 4.66 0.82 0.28
N LEU A 125 5.50 -0.08 -0.23
CA LEU A 125 5.07 -1.40 -0.71
C LEU A 125 4.40 -2.22 0.40
N ALA A 126 4.98 -2.24 1.61
CA ALA A 126 4.41 -2.97 2.75
C ALA A 126 3.03 -2.43 3.15
N ILE A 127 2.86 -1.11 3.17
CA ILE A 127 1.56 -0.48 3.47
C ILE A 127 0.52 -0.87 2.43
N LEU A 128 0.88 -0.86 1.14
CA LEU A 128 -0.04 -1.20 0.06
C LEU A 128 -0.51 -2.67 0.17
N VAL A 129 0.41 -3.60 0.46
CA VAL A 129 0.08 -5.02 0.69
C VAL A 129 -0.81 -5.20 1.93
N VAL A 130 -0.55 -4.48 3.03
CA VAL A 130 -1.38 -4.53 4.25
C VAL A 130 -2.80 -4.04 3.97
N ILE A 131 -2.95 -2.90 3.30
CA ILE A 131 -4.26 -2.36 2.93
C ILE A 131 -4.99 -3.34 2.00
N ARG A 132 -4.30 -3.89 0.99
CA ARG A 132 -4.86 -4.90 0.08
C ARG A 132 -5.43 -6.10 0.83
N THR A 133 -4.65 -6.63 1.77
CA THR A 133 -5.03 -7.82 2.54
C THR A 133 -6.18 -7.53 3.48
N PHE A 134 -6.14 -6.39 4.18
CA PHE A 134 -7.19 -5.99 5.12
C PHE A 134 -8.52 -5.73 4.42
N LEU A 135 -8.54 -4.98 3.31
CA LEU A 135 -9.77 -4.69 2.58
C LEU A 135 -10.38 -5.94 1.94
N SER A 136 -9.55 -6.80 1.36
CA SER A 136 -10.02 -8.08 0.81
C SER A 136 -10.64 -8.95 1.89
N TRP A 137 -10.00 -9.03 3.06
CA TRP A 137 -10.49 -9.80 4.20
C TRP A 137 -11.78 -9.23 4.81
N ALA A 138 -11.88 -7.90 4.92
CA ALA A 138 -13.08 -7.23 5.45
C ALA A 138 -14.31 -7.45 4.55
N LEU A 139 -14.14 -7.45 3.22
CA LEU A 139 -15.22 -7.70 2.26
C LEU A 139 -15.72 -9.15 2.31
N GLU A 140 -14.81 -10.11 2.50
CA GLU A 140 -15.14 -11.54 2.67
C GLU A 140 -15.93 -11.77 3.97
N LEU A 141 -15.49 -11.14 5.07
CA LEU A 141 -16.14 -11.23 6.38
C LEU A 141 -17.57 -10.68 6.37
N GLU A 142 -17.79 -9.55 5.71
CA GLU A 142 -19.12 -8.92 5.65
C GLU A 142 -20.10 -9.70 4.77
N THR A 143 -19.61 -10.31 3.68
CA THR A 143 -20.47 -11.05 2.74
C THR A 143 -20.88 -12.41 3.30
N GLU A 144 -20.04 -13.02 4.15
CA GLU A 144 -20.26 -14.40 4.60
C GLU A 144 -20.88 -14.49 5.98
N GLY A 145 -20.79 -13.42 6.79
CA GLY A 145 -21.30 -13.35 8.16
C GLY A 145 -20.79 -14.46 9.07
N ARG A 146 -19.77 -15.20 8.61
CA ARG A 146 -19.23 -16.44 9.16
C ARG A 146 -17.73 -16.37 8.98
N TRP A 147 -17.00 -16.66 10.04
CA TRP A 147 -15.55 -16.62 9.97
C TRP A 147 -15.04 -17.71 9.01
N PRO A 148 -13.97 -17.46 8.21
CA PRO A 148 -13.48 -18.39 7.20
C PRO A 148 -13.11 -19.78 7.74
N TRP A 149 -12.77 -19.89 9.02
CA TRP A 149 -12.53 -21.19 9.69
C TRP A 149 -13.80 -21.98 10.05
N GLN A 150 -14.99 -21.38 9.93
CA GLN A 150 -16.28 -22.07 10.13
C GLN A 150 -16.76 -22.79 8.85
N ARG A 151 -16.06 -22.65 7.72
CA ARG A 151 -16.42 -23.29 6.44
C ARG A 151 -16.18 -24.81 6.37
N ARG A 152 -15.73 -25.46 7.45
CA ARG A 152 -15.51 -26.92 7.50
C ARG A 152 -16.36 -27.58 8.59
N GLY A 153 -17.47 -28.18 8.17
CA GLY A 153 -18.30 -28.99 9.08
C GLY A 153 -19.57 -29.62 8.50
N ARG A 154 -19.85 -29.53 7.18
CA ARG A 154 -21.05 -30.17 6.57
C ARG A 154 -20.76 -31.09 5.38
N ALA A 155 -19.50 -31.45 5.12
CA ALA A 155 -19.15 -32.42 4.09
C ALA A 155 -19.01 -33.87 4.60
N GLU A 156 -19.33 -34.14 5.88
CA GLU A 156 -19.30 -35.49 6.48
C GLU A 156 -20.69 -35.99 6.92
N GLN A 157 -21.74 -35.62 6.21
CA GLN A 157 -23.04 -36.32 6.26
C GLN A 157 -23.33 -36.95 4.90
N HIS A 158 -22.32 -37.67 4.36
CA HIS A 158 -22.53 -38.64 3.30
C HIS A 158 -22.39 -40.03 3.93
N SER A 159 -23.54 -40.69 4.02
CA SER A 159 -23.69 -42.14 4.08
C SER A 159 -23.22 -42.84 5.36
N ALA A 160 -24.10 -42.83 6.37
CA ALA A 160 -24.32 -44.08 7.11
C ALA A 160 -24.73 -45.14 6.07
N PRO A 161 -23.98 -46.25 5.87
CA PRO A 161 -24.47 -47.33 5.03
C PRO A 161 -25.71 -47.90 5.72
N GLY A 162 -26.84 -47.96 5.00
CA GLY A 162 -28.09 -48.55 5.48
C GLY A 162 -27.99 -50.06 5.64
N TRP A 163 -27.23 -50.53 6.65
CA TRP A 163 -27.15 -51.94 7.03
C TRP A 163 -28.09 -52.34 8.18
N VAL A 164 -28.94 -51.42 8.66
CA VAL A 164 -30.11 -51.78 9.45
C VAL A 164 -31.21 -52.25 8.47
N SER A 165 -31.26 -53.56 8.21
CA SER A 165 -32.49 -54.34 7.91
C SER A 165 -32.23 -55.72 7.28
N ALA A 166 -30.97 -56.16 7.09
CA ALA A 166 -30.71 -57.51 6.55
C ALA A 166 -30.83 -58.64 7.59
N GLY A 167 -30.89 -58.33 8.90
CA GLY A 167 -30.93 -59.32 9.99
C GLY A 167 -32.33 -59.81 10.40
N ASP A 168 -33.39 -59.07 10.09
CA ASP A 168 -34.76 -59.34 10.59
C ASP A 168 -35.59 -60.29 9.69
N ALA A 169 -35.02 -60.72 8.56
CA ALA A 169 -35.65 -61.65 7.63
C ALA A 169 -35.35 -63.13 7.93
N ALA A 170 -34.30 -63.42 8.72
CA ALA A 170 -33.88 -64.79 9.03
C ALA A 170 -34.56 -65.41 10.26
N ALA A 171 -35.36 -64.64 11.02
CA ALA A 171 -36.04 -65.10 12.24
C ALA A 171 -37.50 -65.56 12.02
N ARG A 172 -37.92 -65.75 10.76
CA ARG A 172 -39.32 -66.04 10.38
C ARG A 172 -39.49 -67.23 9.42
N SER A 173 -38.65 -68.26 9.55
CA SER A 173 -38.84 -69.54 8.85
C SER A 173 -38.48 -70.72 9.75
#